data_AF-A0A7C5GGI1-F1
#
_entry.id   AF-A0A7C5GGI1-F1
#
_cell.length_a   1.000
_cell.length_b   1.000
_cell.length_c   1.000
_cell.angle_alpha   90.00
_cell.angle_beta   90.00
_cell.angle_gamma   90.00
#
_symmetry.space_group_name_H-M   'P 1'
#
loop_
_entity.id
_entity.type
_entity.pdbx_description
1 polymer ?
#
loop_
_entity_poly.entity_id
_entity_poly.type
_entity_poly.pdbx_seq_one_letter_code
_entity_poly.pdbx_strand_id
1 'polypeptide(L)'
;AESFPALEDVQITEILYPVMPGSLQSATRILCADDPATALKAHFSGKAATKEPGEACARRATEALAAALRFGRTHGVQGTPLLIAPDGAVHAGYLPAKALAEWVAEHQGGRS
;
A
#
# COMPACT_ATOMS: atom_id res chain seq x y z
N ALA A 1 -15.45 -14.53 -1.64
CA ALA A 1 -14.64 -13.32 -1.82
C ALA A 1 -15.56 -12.15 -1.49
N GLU A 2 -15.11 -11.21 -0.66
CA GLU A 2 -15.88 -9.97 -0.46
C GLU A 2 -15.92 -9.22 -1.79
N SER A 3 -17.12 -8.91 -2.27
CA SER A 3 -17.33 -8.04 -3.43
C SER A 3 -17.61 -6.63 -2.93
N PHE A 4 -16.96 -5.65 -3.55
CA PHE A 4 -17.19 -4.24 -3.28
C PHE A 4 -17.68 -3.57 -4.58
N PRO A 5 -18.98 -3.66 -4.92
CA PRO A 5 -19.51 -3.10 -6.15
C PRO A 5 -19.16 -1.61 -6.34
N ALA A 6 -19.09 -0.86 -5.24
CA ALA A 6 -18.71 0.56 -5.26
C ALA A 6 -17.27 0.83 -5.70
N LEU A 7 -16.39 -0.17 -5.71
CA LEU A 7 -14.97 -0.03 -6.05
C LEU A 7 -14.60 -0.71 -7.38
N GLU A 8 -15.58 -1.17 -8.16
CA GLU A 8 -15.31 -1.87 -9.44
C GLU A 8 -14.50 -1.00 -10.42
N ASP A 9 -14.72 0.32 -10.41
CA ASP A 9 -14.01 1.30 -11.23
C ASP A 9 -12.83 1.98 -10.51
N VAL A 10 -12.46 1.52 -9.30
CA VAL A 10 -11.39 2.13 -8.50
C VAL A 10 -10.15 1.24 -8.52
N GLN A 11 -9.06 1.73 -9.13
CA GLN A 11 -7.76 1.08 -9.04
C GLN A 11 -7.04 1.50 -7.75
N ILE A 12 -6.65 0.52 -6.94
CA ILE A 12 -5.86 0.74 -5.72
C ILE A 12 -4.43 0.28 -5.96
N THR A 13 -3.47 1.19 -5.76
CA THR A 13 -2.03 0.87 -5.74
C THR A 13 -1.52 0.97 -4.31
N GLU A 14 -0.96 -0.11 -3.79
CA GLU A 14 -0.47 -0.19 -2.41
C GLU A 14 1.04 0.06 -2.36
N ILE A 15 1.46 1.03 -1.54
CA ILE A 15 2.87 1.27 -1.22
C ILE A 15 3.09 0.84 0.22
N LEU A 16 4.01 -0.11 0.43
CA LEU A 16 4.31 -0.62 1.77
C LEU A 16 5.05 0.44 2.60
N TYR A 17 4.52 0.73 3.78
CA TYR A 17 5.06 1.71 4.73
C TYR A 17 5.32 1.05 6.10
N PRO A 18 6.44 0.29 6.25
CA PRO A 18 6.67 -0.57 7.41
C PRO A 18 7.17 0.24 8.63
N VAL A 19 6.22 0.74 9.44
CA VAL A 19 6.51 1.54 10.64
C VAL A 19 6.49 0.76 11.96
N MET A 20 5.98 -0.48 11.96
CA MET A 20 5.92 -1.32 13.15
C MET A 20 7.17 -2.20 13.30
N PRO A 21 7.54 -2.61 14.52
CA PRO A 21 8.60 -3.58 14.74
C PRO A 21 8.39 -4.86 13.91
N GLY A 22 9.43 -5.37 13.27
CA GLY A 22 9.37 -6.57 12.41
C GLY A 22 8.73 -6.37 11.03
N SER A 23 7.98 -5.28 10.81
CA SER A 23 7.26 -5.06 9.54
C SER A 23 8.19 -4.86 8.33
N LEU A 24 9.42 -4.39 8.54
CA LEU A 24 10.42 -4.25 7.46
C LEU A 24 10.81 -5.61 6.86
N GLN A 25 10.99 -6.63 7.70
CA GLN A 25 11.34 -7.98 7.24
C GLN A 25 10.19 -8.59 6.43
N SER A 26 8.95 -8.49 6.95
CA SER A 26 7.76 -8.96 6.25
C SER A 26 7.58 -8.23 4.91
N ALA A 27 7.69 -6.91 4.88
CA ALA A 27 7.57 -6.11 3.68
C ALA A 27 8.65 -6.46 2.64
N THR A 28 9.89 -6.72 3.08
CA THR A 28 10.98 -7.16 2.20
C THR A 28 10.65 -8.51 1.54
N ARG A 29 10.17 -9.48 2.32
CA ARG A 29 9.75 -10.80 1.80
C ARG A 29 8.59 -10.69 0.81
N ILE A 30 7.60 -9.85 1.10
CA ILE A 30 6.45 -9.59 0.22
C ILE A 30 6.92 -8.99 -1.12
N LEU A 31 7.74 -7.94 -1.09
CA LEU A 31 8.25 -7.31 -2.32
C LEU A 31 9.16 -8.23 -3.15
N CYS A 32 9.77 -9.24 -2.51
CA CYS A 32 10.61 -10.24 -3.17
C CYS A 32 9.90 -11.53 -3.55
N ALA A 33 8.58 -11.63 -3.30
CA ALA A 33 7.80 -12.75 -3.76
C ALA A 33 7.70 -12.74 -5.30
N ASP A 34 7.45 -13.92 -5.87
CA ASP A 34 7.28 -14.06 -7.33
C ASP A 34 6.02 -13.28 -7.80
N ASP A 35 5.03 -13.14 -6.91
CA ASP A 35 3.87 -12.26 -7.04
C ASP A 35 3.66 -11.47 -5.73
N PRO A 36 4.12 -10.21 -5.67
CA PRO A 36 4.01 -9.37 -4.48
C PRO A 36 2.56 -9.07 -4.07
N ALA A 37 1.63 -8.94 -5.01
CA ALA A 37 0.23 -8.63 -4.71
C ALA A 37 -0.45 -9.81 -4.01
N THR A 38 -0.23 -11.03 -4.54
CA THR A 38 -0.71 -12.25 -3.90
C THR A 38 -0.05 -12.47 -2.53
N ALA A 39 1.25 -12.20 -2.40
CA ALA A 39 1.96 -12.32 -1.13
C ALA A 39 1.44 -11.34 -0.06
N LEU A 40 1.14 -10.10 -0.45
CA LEU A 40 0.57 -9.09 0.45
C LEU A 40 -0.83 -9.49 0.93
N LYS A 41 -1.70 -9.94 0.01
CA LYS A 41 -3.04 -10.44 0.36
C LYS A 41 -2.98 -11.66 1.30
N ALA A 42 -2.03 -12.57 1.07
CA ALA A 42 -1.79 -13.71 1.95
C ALA A 42 -1.36 -13.24 3.34
N HIS A 43 -0.45 -12.27 3.42
CA HIS A 43 0.00 -11.67 4.67
C HIS A 43 -1.16 -11.05 5.47
N PHE A 44 -2.02 -10.26 4.83
CA PHE A 44 -3.22 -9.70 5.48
C PHE A 44 -4.22 -10.77 5.92
N SER A 45 -4.25 -11.93 5.27
CA SER A 45 -5.07 -13.08 5.68
C SER A 45 -4.46 -13.90 6.82
N GLY A 46 -3.38 -13.41 7.46
CA GLY A 46 -2.67 -14.11 8.54
C GLY A 46 -1.79 -15.27 8.07
N LYS A 47 -1.58 -15.44 6.75
CA LYS A 47 -0.65 -16.44 6.22
C LYS A 47 0.77 -15.86 6.24
N ALA A 48 1.75 -16.69 6.57
CA ALA A 48 3.13 -16.23 6.69
C ALA A 48 3.68 -15.73 5.35
N ALA A 49 4.53 -14.69 5.42
CA ALA A 49 5.28 -14.21 4.26
C ALA A 49 6.22 -15.30 3.74
N THR A 50 6.43 -15.24 2.43
CA THR A 50 7.16 -16.18 1.59
C THR A 50 8.63 -16.37 2.02
N LYS A 51 9.26 -17.39 1.42
CA LYS A 51 10.69 -17.75 1.47
C LYS A 51 11.63 -16.56 1.75
N GLU A 52 12.73 -16.82 2.47
CA GLU A 52 13.78 -15.80 2.64
C GLU A 52 14.25 -15.30 1.27
N PRO A 53 14.36 -13.97 1.08
CA PRO A 53 14.70 -13.40 -0.20
C PRO A 53 16.19 -13.60 -0.48
N GLY A 54 16.54 -13.78 -1.76
CA GLY A 54 17.93 -13.67 -2.18
C GLY A 54 18.48 -12.26 -1.94
N GLU A 55 19.78 -12.16 -1.65
CA GLU A 55 20.46 -10.92 -1.24
C GLU A 55 20.20 -9.75 -2.20
N ALA A 56 20.30 -9.98 -3.51
CA ALA A 56 20.09 -8.94 -4.52
C ALA A 56 18.66 -8.39 -4.53
N CYS A 57 17.66 -9.22 -4.23
CA CYS A 57 16.28 -8.75 -4.10
C CYS A 57 16.09 -8.00 -2.78
N ALA A 58 16.58 -8.56 -1.68
CA ALA A 58 16.48 -7.96 -0.35
C ALA A 58 17.05 -6.53 -0.35
N ARG A 59 18.19 -6.29 -1.00
CA ARG A 59 18.78 -4.96 -1.15
C ARG A 59 17.85 -3.98 -1.89
N ARG A 60 17.33 -4.36 -3.07
CA ARG A 60 16.41 -3.50 -3.84
C ARG A 60 15.12 -3.20 -3.09
N ALA A 61 14.55 -4.21 -2.43
CA ALA A 61 13.33 -4.05 -1.65
C ALA A 61 13.54 -3.12 -0.45
N THR A 62 14.63 -3.29 0.30
CA THR A 62 14.94 -2.41 1.44
C THR A 62 15.23 -0.97 1.02
N GLU A 63 15.88 -0.74 -0.11
CA GLU A 63 16.07 0.60 -0.69
C GLU A 63 14.73 1.27 -1.04
N ALA A 64 13.81 0.54 -1.70
CA ALA A 64 12.49 1.04 -2.04
C ALA A 64 11.64 1.36 -0.78
N LEU A 65 11.67 0.48 0.22
CA LEU A 65 10.99 0.70 1.50
C LEU A 65 11.56 1.91 2.25
N ALA A 66 12.89 2.09 2.22
CA ALA A 66 13.54 3.25 2.80
C ALA A 66 13.15 4.55 2.06
N ALA A 67 12.97 4.51 0.74
CA ALA A 67 12.49 5.64 -0.03
C ALA A 67 11.04 6.02 0.33
N ALA A 68 10.15 5.03 0.45
CA ALA A 68 8.77 5.25 0.88
C ALA A 68 8.70 5.84 2.30
N LEU A 69 9.47 5.29 3.25
CA LEU A 69 9.56 5.80 4.62
C LEU A 69 10.07 7.24 4.66
N ARG A 70 11.12 7.55 3.89
CA ARG A 70 11.67 8.91 3.80
C ARG A 70 10.65 9.89 3.20
N PHE A 71 9.98 9.50 2.12
CA PHE A 71 8.93 10.30 1.49
C PHE A 71 7.81 10.60 2.50
N GLY A 72 7.25 9.55 3.13
CA GLY A 72 6.16 9.73 4.08
C GLY A 72 6.54 10.63 5.26
N ARG A 73 7.73 10.45 5.86
CA ARG A 73 8.21 11.31 6.94
C ARG A 73 8.36 12.78 6.51
N THR A 74 8.89 13.02 5.32
CA THR A 74 9.10 14.38 4.78
C THR A 74 7.78 15.10 4.52
N HIS A 75 6.74 14.36 4.14
CA HIS A 75 5.40 14.87 3.86
C HIS A 75 4.43 14.75 5.05
N GLY A 76 4.92 14.49 6.27
CA GLY A 76 4.10 14.48 7.48
C GLY A 76 3.14 13.29 7.60
N VAL A 77 3.46 12.15 6.99
CA VAL A 77 2.69 10.90 7.15
C VAL A 77 2.87 10.37 8.56
N GLN A 78 1.81 10.49 9.37
CA GLN A 78 1.80 10.12 10.79
C GLN A 78 1.27 8.70 11.06
N GLY A 79 0.67 8.05 10.07
CA GLY A 79 0.08 6.73 10.23
C GLY A 79 -0.39 6.11 8.93
N THR A 80 -0.87 4.88 9.02
CA THR A 80 -1.41 4.10 7.91
C THR A 80 -2.83 3.62 8.24
N PRO A 81 -3.75 3.51 7.27
CA PRO A 81 -3.56 3.85 5.86
C PRO A 81 -3.54 5.38 5.63
N LEU A 82 -2.83 5.79 4.57
CA LEU A 82 -2.86 7.13 4.00
C LEU A 82 -3.25 6.97 2.53
N LEU A 83 -4.24 7.72 2.09
CA LEU A 83 -4.74 7.68 0.72
C LEU A 83 -4.25 8.92 -0.03
N ILE A 84 -3.85 8.72 -1.29
CA ILE A 84 -3.43 9.79 -2.20
C ILE A 84 -4.28 9.64 -3.46
N ALA A 85 -5.03 10.67 -3.81
CA ALA A 85 -5.88 10.70 -4.99
C ALA A 85 -5.09 11.09 -6.26
N PRO A 86 -5.65 10.88 -7.47
CA PRO A 86 -4.99 11.23 -8.73
C PRO A 86 -4.58 12.71 -8.85
N ASP A 87 -5.38 13.62 -8.28
CA ASP A 87 -5.08 15.07 -8.26
C ASP A 87 -4.08 15.48 -7.16
N GLY A 88 -3.57 14.52 -6.37
CA GLY A 88 -2.65 14.73 -5.27
C GLY A 88 -3.30 15.03 -3.92
N ALA A 89 -4.65 15.05 -3.82
CA ALA A 89 -5.33 15.18 -2.54
C ALA A 89 -4.96 14.02 -1.59
N VAL A 90 -4.82 14.34 -0.30
CA VAL A 90 -4.38 13.39 0.72
C VAL A 90 -5.48 13.20 1.77
N HIS A 91 -5.81 11.95 2.06
CA HIS A 91 -6.72 11.59 3.14
C HIS A 91 -6.01 10.67 4.15
N ALA A 92 -5.90 11.13 5.41
CA ALA A 92 -5.33 10.33 6.48
C ALA A 92 -6.40 9.41 7.10
N GLY A 93 -6.09 8.11 7.18
CA GLY A 93 -6.98 7.12 7.77
C GLY A 93 -7.84 6.36 6.76
N TYR A 94 -8.56 5.39 7.29
CA TYR A 94 -9.38 4.46 6.53
C TYR A 94 -10.69 5.08 6.06
N LEU A 95 -11.08 4.76 4.82
CA LEU A 95 -12.42 5.01 4.28
C LEU A 95 -13.11 3.68 3.94
N PRO A 96 -14.36 3.47 4.38
CA PRO A 96 -15.19 2.37 3.89
C PRO A 96 -15.39 2.45 2.38
N ALA A 97 -15.64 1.31 1.73
CA ALA A 97 -15.69 1.19 0.27
C ALA A 97 -16.55 2.27 -0.43
N LYS A 98 -17.75 2.57 0.10
CA LYS A 98 -18.61 3.62 -0.48
C LYS A 98 -17.99 5.01 -0.36
N ALA A 99 -17.49 5.38 0.82
CA ALA A 99 -16.87 6.69 1.05
C ALA A 99 -15.56 6.83 0.26
N LEU A 100 -14.80 5.74 0.10
CA LEU A 100 -13.61 5.73 -0.74
C LEU A 100 -13.96 5.99 -2.21
N ALA A 101 -15.01 5.35 -2.74
CA ALA A 101 -15.46 5.55 -4.11
C ALA A 101 -15.92 7.00 -4.36
N GLU A 102 -16.69 7.57 -3.43
CA GLU A 102 -17.13 8.97 -3.49
C GLU A 102 -15.94 9.93 -3.46
N TRP A 103 -15.01 9.74 -2.52
CA TRP A 103 -13.80 10.56 -2.40
C TRP A 103 -12.91 10.49 -3.65
N VAL A 104 -12.70 9.29 -4.21
CA VAL A 104 -11.93 9.16 -5.46
C VAL A 104 -12.65 9.86 -6.61
N ALA A 105 -13.97 9.74 -6.74
CA ALA A 105 -14.73 10.39 -7.81
C ALA A 105 -14.70 11.93 -7.74
N GLU A 106 -14.57 12.50 -6.55
CA GLU A 106 -14.35 13.94 -6.32
C GLU A 106 -12.96 14.40 -6.79
N HIS A 107 -11.95 13.53 -6.68
CA HIS A 107 -10.54 13.84 -6.91
C HIS A 107 -9.93 13.18 -8.17
N GLN A 108 -10.78 12.71 -9.10
CA GLN A 108 -10.37 12.05 -10.35
C GLN A 108 -9.75 12.99 -11.41
N GLY A 109 -9.68 14.30 -11.16
CA GLY A 109 -9.06 15.26 -12.07
C GLY A 109 -9.75 15.34 -13.44
N GLY A 110 -10.87 16.07 -13.52
CA GLY A 110 -11.51 16.45 -14.79
C GLY A 110 -12.94 15.94 -15.00
N ARG A 111 -13.91 16.59 -14.35
CA ARG A 111 -15.26 16.79 -14.92
C ARG A 111 -15.57 18.28 -14.86
N SER A 112 -14.99 19.01 -15.81
CA SER A 112 -15.45 20.32 -16.26
C SER A 112 -16.07 20.16 -17.63
#